data_AF-A0AAU5WDK9-F1
#
_entry.id   AF-A0AAU5WDK9-F1
#
_cell.length_a   1.000
_cell.length_b   1.000
_cell.length_c   1.000
_cell.angle_alpha   90.00
_cell.angle_beta   90.00
_cell.angle_gamma   90.00
#
_symmetry.space_group_name_H-M   'P 1'
#
loop_
_entity.id
_entity.type
_entity.pdbx_description
1 polymer ?
#
loop_
_entity_poly.entity_id
_entity_poly.type
_entity_poly.pdbx_seq_one_letter_code
_entity_poly.pdbx_strand_id
1 'polypeptide(L)'
;MTAQMRTGPAARDPSFRGIDPPALNQVIRQLQDAESAIRGWLNGHRPPPGVSAAGYRQADEVARWAADQLGMLTRRYNFAVTHPDKGDGVQAPTPPSPAPGPGPSGGGETGGGPGVGGSPESGSGSGGGSGGSGGPGSGGGTFTPVTPPKTGPSPRQPTPNGAGDLGAFPDRRAAAKAAKADALAVAAAAGGGVRVPGSVWTHLKANAGDPDYTEKLYEGLGPAATAGLLRSAEGDRARLAVIEESLGTASHHLTMDTRWLRAFLAEAGRAGVRPVAVQVLTGADMSRRTREALGGLDLGSASPHAAEAGTGAGDRPHQVPLLKDDPQSRPAASAPTG
;
A
#
# COMPACT_ATOMS: atom_id res chain seq x y z
N MET A 1 19.34 -10.27 -35.01
CA MET A 1 19.24 -10.92 -33.69
C MET A 1 18.39 -12.19 -33.84
N THR A 2 19.04 -13.28 -34.30
CA THR A 2 19.27 -14.56 -33.58
C THR A 2 18.09 -15.54 -33.57
N ALA A 3 17.96 -16.29 -34.69
CA ALA A 3 17.09 -17.46 -34.86
C ALA A 3 17.54 -18.72 -34.06
N GLN A 4 18.52 -18.58 -33.17
CA GLN A 4 19.17 -19.70 -32.46
C GLN A 4 18.55 -20.06 -31.10
N MET A 5 17.50 -19.37 -30.62
CA MET A 5 16.87 -19.70 -29.32
C MET A 5 15.78 -20.79 -29.39
N ARG A 6 15.57 -21.42 -30.55
CA ARG A 6 14.48 -22.39 -30.78
C ARG A 6 14.92 -23.86 -30.82
N THR A 7 16.11 -24.20 -30.33
CA THR A 7 16.65 -25.58 -30.40
C THR A 7 16.93 -26.21 -29.04
N GLY A 8 16.16 -25.85 -28.00
CA GLY A 8 16.17 -26.57 -26.72
C GLY A 8 15.30 -27.86 -26.76
N PRO A 9 15.43 -28.78 -25.78
CA PRO A 9 14.60 -30.00 -25.70
C PRO A 9 13.09 -29.73 -25.73
N ALA A 10 12.66 -28.58 -25.20
CA ALA A 10 11.29 -28.10 -25.22
C ALA A 10 10.78 -27.68 -26.61
N ALA A 11 11.67 -27.43 -27.58
CA ALA A 11 11.27 -27.00 -28.92
C ALA A 11 10.75 -28.15 -29.81
N ARG A 12 10.92 -29.41 -29.37
CA ARG A 12 10.45 -30.59 -30.11
C ARG A 12 9.05 -31.06 -29.68
N ASP A 13 8.52 -30.52 -28.60
CA ASP A 13 7.16 -30.84 -28.17
C ASP A 13 6.19 -29.76 -28.70
N PRO A 14 5.36 -30.08 -29.72
CA PRO A 14 4.37 -29.15 -30.26
C PRO A 14 3.29 -28.75 -29.23
N SER A 15 3.22 -29.47 -28.10
CA SER A 15 2.37 -29.21 -26.94
C SER A 15 3.01 -28.23 -25.95
N PHE A 16 4.31 -27.94 -26.07
CA PHE A 16 5.01 -26.97 -25.22
C PHE A 16 4.67 -25.54 -25.68
N ARG A 17 3.43 -25.13 -25.45
CA ARG A 17 2.89 -23.85 -25.88
C ARG A 17 2.83 -22.88 -24.72
N GLY A 18 3.68 -21.85 -24.78
CA GLY A 18 3.63 -20.72 -23.88
C GLY A 18 3.95 -21.04 -22.42
N ILE A 19 4.07 -19.99 -21.63
CA ILE A 19 4.16 -20.08 -20.17
C ILE A 19 2.73 -20.20 -19.67
N ASP A 20 2.36 -21.32 -19.04
CA ASP A 20 1.03 -21.50 -18.41
C ASP A 20 0.85 -20.51 -17.24
N PRO A 21 -0.01 -19.48 -17.35
CA PRO A 21 -0.08 -18.43 -16.33
C PRO A 21 -0.55 -18.96 -14.95
N PRO A 22 -1.58 -19.84 -14.85
CA PRO A 22 -1.90 -20.54 -13.61
C PRO A 22 -0.71 -21.24 -12.92
N ALA A 23 0.03 -22.08 -13.64
CA ALA A 23 1.18 -22.79 -13.07
C ALA A 23 2.27 -21.83 -12.62
N LEU A 24 2.59 -20.80 -13.42
CA LEU A 24 3.59 -19.80 -13.04
C LEU A 24 3.16 -18.99 -11.79
N ASN A 25 1.88 -18.63 -11.69
CA ASN A 25 1.35 -17.98 -10.49
C ASN A 25 1.44 -18.88 -9.25
N GLN A 26 1.23 -20.19 -9.39
CA GLN A 26 1.43 -21.15 -8.30
C GLN A 26 2.89 -21.20 -7.84
N VAL A 27 3.85 -21.23 -8.78
CA VAL A 27 5.29 -21.18 -8.46
C VAL A 27 5.66 -19.88 -7.75
N ILE A 28 5.15 -18.74 -8.21
CA ILE A 28 5.37 -17.42 -7.57
C ILE A 28 4.90 -17.45 -6.12
N ARG A 29 3.70 -17.99 -5.85
CA ARG A 29 3.17 -18.10 -4.48
C ARG A 29 4.02 -19.03 -3.61
N GLN A 30 4.37 -20.21 -4.12
CA GLN A 30 5.22 -21.15 -3.39
C GLN A 30 6.56 -20.54 -3.01
N LEU A 31 7.14 -19.73 -3.90
CA LEU A 31 8.41 -19.05 -3.64
C LEU A 31 8.27 -17.91 -2.62
N GLN A 32 7.16 -17.16 -2.65
CA GLN A 32 6.82 -16.15 -1.63
C GLN A 32 6.60 -16.76 -0.25
N ASP A 33 5.89 -17.89 -0.20
CA ASP A 33 5.62 -18.64 1.04
C ASP A 33 6.94 -19.19 1.62
N ALA A 34 7.81 -19.75 0.77
CA ALA A 34 9.12 -20.23 1.17
C ALA A 34 10.02 -19.10 1.71
N GLU A 35 10.09 -17.95 1.03
CA GLU A 35 10.84 -16.78 1.51
C GLU A 35 10.33 -16.32 2.89
N SER A 36 9.01 -16.25 3.06
CA SER A 36 8.37 -15.85 4.31
C SER A 36 8.63 -16.85 5.44
N ALA A 37 8.55 -18.15 5.16
CA ALA A 37 8.84 -19.21 6.11
C ALA A 37 10.31 -19.19 6.57
N ILE A 38 11.26 -19.04 5.63
CA ILE A 38 12.69 -18.96 5.96
C ILE A 38 12.97 -17.73 6.83
N ARG A 39 12.46 -16.55 6.46
CA ARG A 39 12.64 -15.34 7.27
C ARG A 39 11.99 -15.44 8.65
N GLY A 40 10.80 -16.01 8.73
CA GLY A 40 10.13 -16.29 10.00
C GLY A 40 10.98 -17.18 10.89
N TRP A 41 11.51 -18.27 10.33
CA TRP A 41 12.40 -19.18 11.05
C TRP A 41 13.68 -18.50 11.53
N LEU A 42 14.37 -17.75 10.67
CA LEU A 42 15.60 -17.00 10.99
C LEU A 42 15.42 -15.94 12.08
N ASN A 43 14.22 -15.35 12.17
CA ASN A 43 13.90 -14.36 13.20
C ASN A 43 13.56 -15.02 14.54
N GLY A 44 12.88 -16.17 14.52
CA GLY A 44 12.52 -16.92 15.73
C GLY A 44 13.67 -17.74 16.32
N HIS A 45 14.66 -18.12 15.51
CA HIS A 45 15.77 -18.97 15.92
C HIS A 45 17.08 -18.21 15.69
N ARG A 46 17.69 -17.71 16.77
CA ARG A 46 19.05 -17.16 16.71
C ARG A 46 20.06 -18.27 17.03
N PRO A 47 21.24 -18.27 16.39
CA PRO A 47 22.29 -19.23 16.73
C PRO A 47 22.66 -19.08 18.22
N PRO A 48 22.68 -20.17 18.99
CA PRO A 48 23.14 -20.13 20.37
C PRO A 48 24.60 -19.62 20.45
N PRO A 49 25.00 -18.98 21.56
CA PRO A 49 26.39 -18.56 21.75
C PRO A 49 27.37 -19.73 21.56
N GLY A 50 28.41 -19.53 20.77
CA GLY A 50 29.42 -20.55 20.48
C GLY A 50 29.07 -21.55 19.37
N VAL A 51 27.87 -21.49 18.78
CA VAL A 51 27.47 -22.32 17.63
C VAL A 51 27.74 -21.58 16.31
N SER A 52 28.22 -22.29 15.31
CA SER A 52 28.48 -21.71 13.97
C SER A 52 27.20 -21.15 13.33
N ALA A 53 27.25 -19.90 12.89
CA ALA A 53 26.17 -19.25 12.16
C ALA A 53 26.16 -19.57 10.65
N ALA A 54 26.97 -20.53 10.18
CA ALA A 54 27.10 -20.83 8.75
C ALA A 54 25.76 -21.23 8.09
N GLY A 55 24.99 -22.13 8.73
CA GLY A 55 23.68 -22.54 8.21
C GLY A 55 22.65 -21.40 8.16
N TYR A 56 22.70 -20.48 9.13
CA TYR A 56 21.85 -19.28 9.15
C TYR A 56 22.16 -18.34 7.96
N ARG A 57 23.45 -18.19 7.63
CA ARG A 57 23.86 -17.39 6.45
C ARG A 57 23.41 -18.03 5.15
N GLN A 58 23.54 -19.36 5.00
CA GLN A 58 23.06 -20.08 3.82
C GLN A 58 21.54 -19.94 3.64
N ALA A 59 20.76 -20.07 4.73
CA ALA A 59 19.32 -19.87 4.67
C ALA A 59 18.96 -18.43 4.27
N ASP A 60 19.70 -17.43 4.76
CA ASP A 60 19.51 -16.03 4.37
C ASP A 60 19.87 -15.80 2.88
N GLU A 61 20.93 -16.43 2.38
CA GLU A 61 21.30 -16.41 0.95
C GLU A 61 20.19 -17.02 0.07
N VAL A 62 19.60 -18.14 0.48
CA VAL A 62 18.45 -18.76 -0.22
C VAL A 62 17.24 -17.83 -0.22
N ALA A 63 16.94 -17.17 0.91
CA ALA A 63 15.84 -16.21 0.99
C ALA A 63 16.07 -15.00 0.06
N ARG A 64 17.31 -14.52 -0.06
CA ARG A 64 17.67 -13.44 -1.00
C ARG A 64 17.55 -13.91 -2.45
N TRP A 65 18.08 -15.09 -2.77
CA TRP A 65 17.96 -15.67 -4.11
C TRP A 65 16.50 -15.84 -4.53
N ALA A 66 15.65 -16.35 -3.63
CA ALA A 66 14.21 -16.48 -3.88
C ALA A 66 13.57 -15.11 -4.19
N ALA A 67 13.89 -14.08 -3.40
CA ALA A 67 13.41 -12.72 -3.62
C ALA A 67 13.85 -12.15 -4.98
N ASP A 68 15.08 -12.43 -5.40
CA ASP A 68 15.62 -11.99 -6.69
C ASP A 68 14.91 -12.67 -7.87
N GLN A 69 14.56 -13.96 -7.74
CA GLN A 69 13.83 -14.68 -8.79
C GLN A 69 12.38 -14.19 -8.94
N LEU A 70 11.74 -13.76 -7.84
CA LEU A 70 10.33 -13.31 -7.86
C LEU A 70 10.09 -12.16 -8.84
N GLY A 71 11.03 -11.22 -8.96
CA GLY A 71 10.90 -10.10 -9.90
C GLY A 71 10.84 -10.56 -11.36
N MET A 72 11.70 -11.50 -11.74
CA MET A 72 11.74 -12.07 -13.09
C MET A 72 10.51 -12.94 -13.38
N LEU A 73 10.10 -13.79 -12.44
CA LEU A 73 8.92 -14.65 -12.58
C LEU A 73 7.63 -13.83 -12.70
N THR A 74 7.49 -12.77 -11.90
CA THR A 74 6.32 -11.87 -11.96
C THR A 74 6.25 -11.15 -13.31
N ARG A 75 7.39 -10.70 -13.85
CA ARG A 75 7.44 -10.12 -15.20
C ARG A 75 7.02 -11.13 -16.28
N ARG A 76 7.50 -12.36 -16.20
CA ARG A 76 7.10 -13.44 -17.13
C ARG A 76 5.60 -13.75 -17.02
N TYR A 77 5.05 -13.75 -15.81
CA TYR A 77 3.62 -13.94 -15.59
C TYR A 77 2.80 -12.82 -16.24
N ASN A 78 3.16 -11.55 -15.97
CA ASN A 78 2.48 -10.40 -16.57
C ASN A 78 2.56 -10.41 -18.10
N PHE A 79 3.73 -10.80 -18.65
CA PHE A 79 3.90 -10.96 -20.09
C PHE A 79 2.97 -12.06 -20.65
N ALA A 80 2.92 -13.23 -20.00
CA ALA A 80 2.07 -14.34 -20.44
C ALA A 80 0.57 -14.02 -20.38
N VAL A 81 0.14 -13.23 -19.39
CA VAL A 81 -1.26 -12.78 -19.26
C VAL A 81 -1.63 -11.74 -20.33
N THR A 82 -0.71 -10.83 -20.67
CA THR A 82 -0.96 -9.76 -21.65
C THR A 82 -0.74 -10.18 -23.10
N HIS A 83 0.05 -11.23 -23.31
CA HIS A 83 0.34 -11.83 -24.60
C HIS A 83 -0.13 -13.28 -24.60
N PRO A 84 -1.46 -13.52 -24.46
CA PRO A 84 -1.98 -14.87 -24.64
C PRO A 84 -1.58 -15.32 -26.04
N ASP A 85 -0.84 -16.42 -26.10
CA ASP A 85 -0.34 -16.97 -27.36
C ASP A 85 -1.56 -17.15 -28.28
N LYS A 86 -1.59 -16.49 -29.44
CA LYS A 86 -2.71 -16.53 -30.40
C LYS A 86 -2.80 -17.89 -31.11
N GLY A 87 -2.31 -18.96 -30.48
CA GLY A 87 -2.42 -20.31 -31.00
C GLY A 87 -3.89 -20.60 -31.25
N ASP A 88 -4.25 -20.72 -32.53
CA ASP A 88 -5.56 -21.15 -33.00
C ASP A 88 -6.12 -22.21 -32.07
N GLY A 89 -7.25 -21.89 -31.44
CA GLY A 89 -7.80 -22.62 -30.31
C GLY A 89 -7.88 -24.11 -30.60
N VAL A 90 -6.90 -24.87 -30.10
CA VAL A 90 -7.05 -26.31 -29.98
C VAL A 90 -7.97 -26.51 -28.79
N GLN A 91 -9.18 -26.92 -29.12
CA GLN A 91 -10.19 -27.40 -28.19
C GLN A 91 -9.52 -28.26 -27.12
N ALA A 92 -9.64 -27.86 -25.85
CA ALA A 92 -9.11 -28.65 -24.74
C ALA A 92 -9.55 -30.11 -24.94
N PRO A 93 -8.65 -31.10 -24.88
CA PRO A 93 -9.05 -32.50 -24.99
C PRO A 93 -10.13 -32.74 -23.95
N THR A 94 -11.26 -33.27 -24.42
CA THR A 94 -12.42 -33.59 -23.60
C THR A 94 -11.94 -34.32 -22.34
N PRO A 95 -12.30 -33.88 -21.14
CA PRO A 95 -11.85 -34.54 -19.92
C PRO A 95 -12.16 -36.03 -20.02
N PRO A 96 -11.21 -36.92 -19.66
CA PRO A 96 -11.46 -38.35 -19.70
C PRO A 96 -12.69 -38.66 -18.85
N SER A 97 -13.60 -39.45 -19.41
CA SER A 97 -14.78 -39.92 -18.68
C SER A 97 -14.37 -40.45 -17.30
N PRO A 98 -15.06 -40.06 -16.22
CA PRO A 98 -14.77 -40.58 -14.89
C PRO A 98 -14.76 -42.10 -14.93
N ALA A 99 -13.71 -42.70 -14.38
CA ALA A 99 -13.63 -44.14 -14.25
C ALA A 99 -14.88 -44.67 -13.51
N PRO A 100 -15.43 -45.84 -13.89
CA PRO A 100 -16.53 -46.46 -13.17
C PRO A 100 -16.14 -46.61 -11.70
N GLY A 101 -16.93 -46.01 -10.81
CA GLY A 101 -16.70 -46.10 -9.38
C GLY A 101 -16.76 -47.56 -8.91
N PRO A 102 -15.91 -47.96 -7.96
CA PRO A 102 -15.97 -49.30 -7.38
C PRO A 102 -17.31 -49.47 -6.66
N GLY A 103 -18.05 -50.51 -7.05
CA GLY A 103 -19.34 -50.85 -6.46
C GLY A 103 -19.21 -51.23 -4.97
N PRO A 104 -20.31 -51.14 -4.22
CA PRO A 104 -20.33 -51.45 -2.79
C PRO A 104 -20.19 -52.95 -2.57
N SER A 105 -19.02 -53.38 -2.11
CA SER A 105 -18.82 -54.72 -1.55
C SER A 105 -19.34 -54.73 -0.12
N GLY A 106 -20.48 -55.41 0.09
CA GLY A 106 -20.99 -55.73 1.41
C GLY A 106 -20.38 -57.01 1.99
N GLY A 107 -20.45 -57.11 3.32
CA GLY A 107 -20.65 -58.38 4.03
C GLY A 107 -19.45 -58.98 4.78
N GLY A 108 -19.64 -59.19 6.09
CA GLY A 108 -19.00 -60.25 6.88
C GLY A 108 -18.17 -59.73 8.07
N GLU A 109 -18.72 -59.62 9.28
CA GLU A 109 -18.92 -60.66 10.31
C GLU A 109 -17.77 -60.83 11.33
N THR A 110 -18.13 -60.53 12.59
CA THR A 110 -17.89 -61.26 13.85
C THR A 110 -16.49 -61.53 14.44
N GLY A 111 -16.39 -61.22 15.75
CA GLY A 111 -15.42 -61.70 16.74
C GLY A 111 -14.78 -60.54 17.52
N GLY A 112 -15.02 -60.26 18.80
CA GLY A 112 -15.45 -61.10 19.93
C GLY A 112 -14.26 -61.32 20.87
N GLY A 113 -14.12 -60.52 21.94
CA GLY A 113 -13.11 -60.76 22.98
C GLY A 113 -12.99 -59.64 24.04
N PRO A 114 -13.02 -59.92 25.37
CA PRO A 114 -13.30 -58.93 26.43
C PRO A 114 -12.07 -58.53 27.28
N GLY A 115 -12.17 -57.44 28.06
CA GLY A 115 -11.18 -57.07 29.10
C GLY A 115 -11.23 -55.58 29.47
N VAL A 116 -12.14 -55.13 30.34
CA VAL A 116 -11.93 -54.89 31.78
C VAL A 116 -10.93 -53.76 32.10
N GLY A 117 -11.44 -52.67 32.70
CA GLY A 117 -10.72 -51.93 33.75
C GLY A 117 -10.71 -50.40 33.68
N GLY A 118 -11.57 -49.76 34.51
CA GLY A 118 -11.15 -48.58 35.28
C GLY A 118 -11.61 -47.18 34.85
N SER A 119 -12.82 -46.79 35.28
CA SER A 119 -13.16 -45.42 35.72
C SER A 119 -12.54 -45.16 37.13
N PRO A 120 -12.50 -43.93 37.73
CA PRO A 120 -13.41 -42.79 37.49
C PRO A 120 -12.84 -41.35 37.62
N GLU A 121 -13.76 -40.38 37.39
CA GLU A 121 -13.85 -39.02 37.98
C GLU A 121 -12.80 -37.96 37.55
N SER A 122 -13.12 -36.67 37.37
CA SER A 122 -14.28 -35.82 37.72
C SER A 122 -14.10 -34.46 37.02
N GLY A 123 -15.16 -33.73 36.70
CA GLY A 123 -15.03 -32.34 36.22
C GLY A 123 -16.25 -31.73 35.54
N SER A 124 -17.25 -31.38 36.34
CA SER A 124 -18.49 -30.65 36.02
C SER A 124 -18.32 -29.36 35.21
N GLY A 125 -19.33 -29.06 34.36
CA GLY A 125 -19.51 -27.74 33.75
C GLY A 125 -20.81 -27.60 32.95
N SER A 126 -21.93 -27.43 33.66
CA SER A 126 -23.28 -27.18 33.15
C SER A 126 -23.43 -25.91 32.33
N GLY A 127 -24.31 -25.94 31.32
CA GLY A 127 -24.86 -24.75 30.66
C GLY A 127 -25.83 -25.10 29.52
N GLY A 128 -27.13 -25.18 29.84
CA GLY A 128 -28.19 -25.63 28.94
C GLY A 128 -28.73 -24.57 27.97
N GLY A 129 -29.56 -25.02 27.02
CA GLY A 129 -30.27 -24.14 26.10
C GLY A 129 -31.13 -24.87 25.07
N SER A 130 -32.33 -25.26 25.51
CA SER A 130 -33.61 -25.42 24.80
C SER A 130 -33.69 -26.10 23.43
N GLY A 131 -34.51 -27.16 23.42
CA GLY A 131 -34.94 -27.89 22.23
C GLY A 131 -35.88 -27.10 21.31
N GLY A 132 -35.93 -27.59 20.07
CA GLY A 132 -36.88 -27.19 19.04
C GLY A 132 -37.04 -28.35 18.07
N SER A 133 -37.87 -29.32 18.45
CA SER A 133 -38.25 -30.48 17.65
C SER A 133 -39.22 -30.06 16.55
N GLY A 134 -38.91 -30.39 15.29
CA GLY A 134 -39.83 -30.16 14.17
C GLY A 134 -39.44 -30.89 12.89
N GLY A 135 -39.96 -32.10 12.72
CA GLY A 135 -40.50 -32.61 11.44
C GLY A 135 -39.53 -33.13 10.35
N PRO A 136 -39.68 -34.39 9.90
CA PRO A 136 -38.99 -34.90 8.72
C PRO A 136 -39.74 -34.47 7.44
N GLY A 137 -39.25 -33.43 6.77
CA GLY A 137 -39.69 -33.04 5.44
C GLY A 137 -38.84 -33.68 4.35
N SER A 138 -39.32 -34.79 3.78
CA SER A 138 -38.85 -35.31 2.49
C SER A 138 -39.15 -34.28 1.38
N GLY A 139 -38.13 -33.57 0.93
CA GLY A 139 -38.18 -32.71 -0.25
C GLY A 139 -36.87 -32.80 -1.01
N GLY A 140 -36.89 -33.44 -2.17
CA GLY A 140 -35.75 -33.51 -3.08
C GLY A 140 -35.39 -32.12 -3.61
N GLY A 141 -34.40 -31.50 -2.98
CA GLY A 141 -33.78 -30.26 -3.44
C GLY A 141 -32.52 -30.58 -4.22
N THR A 142 -32.51 -30.24 -5.50
CA THR A 142 -31.31 -30.16 -6.34
C THR A 142 -30.24 -29.34 -5.63
N PHE A 143 -29.09 -29.93 -5.35
CA PHE A 143 -27.90 -29.24 -4.86
C PHE A 143 -27.45 -28.22 -5.91
N THR A 144 -27.86 -26.96 -5.77
CA THR A 144 -27.22 -25.86 -6.48
C THR A 144 -25.89 -25.57 -5.80
N PRO A 145 -24.75 -25.71 -6.49
CA PRO A 145 -23.45 -25.42 -5.91
C PRO A 145 -23.42 -23.97 -5.42
N VAL A 146 -23.22 -23.81 -4.11
CA VAL A 146 -23.05 -22.50 -3.48
C VAL A 146 -21.77 -21.90 -4.04
N THR A 147 -21.92 -20.84 -4.83
CA THR A 147 -20.79 -20.07 -5.34
C THR A 147 -20.15 -19.34 -4.16
N PRO A 148 -18.89 -19.59 -3.82
CA PRO A 148 -18.24 -18.91 -2.71
C PRO A 148 -18.24 -17.38 -2.97
N PRO A 149 -18.51 -16.55 -1.96
CA PRO A 149 -18.51 -15.11 -2.14
C PRO A 149 -17.15 -14.65 -2.65
N LYS A 150 -17.15 -13.87 -3.73
CA LYS A 150 -15.96 -13.17 -4.26
C LYS A 150 -15.60 -12.03 -3.30
N THR A 151 -15.12 -12.35 -2.10
CA THR A 151 -14.64 -11.38 -1.11
C THR A 151 -13.12 -11.36 -1.11
N GLY A 152 -12.56 -10.68 -2.08
CA GLY A 152 -11.16 -10.28 -2.09
C GLY A 152 -10.99 -9.08 -3.01
N PRO A 153 -10.36 -7.97 -2.55
CA PRO A 153 -10.01 -6.89 -3.46
C PRO A 153 -9.15 -7.47 -4.58
N SER A 154 -9.57 -7.22 -5.83
CA SER A 154 -8.79 -7.67 -6.99
C SER A 154 -7.34 -7.17 -6.85
N PRO A 155 -6.33 -8.02 -7.12
CA PRO A 155 -4.94 -7.59 -7.12
C PRO A 155 -4.83 -6.34 -7.99
N ARG A 156 -4.38 -5.22 -7.40
CA ARG A 156 -4.22 -3.98 -8.15
C ARG A 156 -3.23 -4.26 -9.26
N GLN A 157 -3.68 -4.12 -10.51
CA GLN A 157 -2.77 -4.27 -11.64
C GLN A 157 -1.62 -3.27 -11.46
N PRO A 158 -0.37 -3.71 -11.65
CA PRO A 158 0.76 -2.80 -11.66
C PRO A 158 0.47 -1.71 -12.67
N THR A 159 0.49 -0.44 -12.25
CA THR A 159 0.33 0.64 -13.23
C THR A 159 1.47 0.57 -14.23
N PRO A 160 1.21 0.91 -15.51
CA PRO A 160 2.19 0.80 -16.59
C PRO A 160 3.47 1.65 -16.42
N ASN A 161 3.58 2.42 -15.33
CA ASN A 161 4.43 3.60 -15.17
C ASN A 161 5.12 3.66 -13.79
N GLY A 162 5.31 2.52 -13.13
CA GLY A 162 5.86 2.45 -11.75
C GLY A 162 7.39 2.39 -11.65
N ALA A 163 7.89 2.28 -10.42
CA ALA A 163 9.32 2.14 -10.12
C ALA A 163 9.93 0.93 -10.84
N GLY A 164 11.01 1.18 -11.58
CA GLY A 164 11.63 0.25 -12.52
C GLY A 164 11.41 0.62 -14.01
N ASP A 165 10.32 1.33 -14.34
CA ASP A 165 10.04 1.82 -15.71
C ASP A 165 10.16 3.35 -15.84
N LEU A 166 9.81 4.14 -14.81
CA LEU A 166 9.84 5.62 -14.87
C LEU A 166 10.59 6.34 -13.73
N GLY A 167 10.92 5.65 -12.63
CA GLY A 167 11.38 6.29 -11.39
C GLY A 167 12.91 6.29 -11.18
N ALA A 168 13.39 7.13 -10.26
CA ALA A 168 14.79 7.15 -9.82
C ALA A 168 15.20 5.91 -8.98
N PHE A 169 14.26 4.99 -8.75
CA PHE A 169 14.43 3.81 -7.91
C PHE A 169 14.51 2.53 -8.75
N PRO A 170 15.41 1.59 -8.39
CA PRO A 170 15.59 0.35 -9.14
C PRO A 170 14.37 -0.58 -9.09
N ASP A 171 13.56 -0.47 -8.04
CA ASP A 171 12.35 -1.26 -7.86
C ASP A 171 11.35 -0.55 -6.91
N ARG A 172 10.13 -1.09 -6.86
CA ARG A 172 9.05 -0.59 -6.00
C ARG A 172 9.40 -0.59 -4.52
N ARG A 173 10.20 -1.56 -4.07
CA ARG A 173 10.57 -1.68 -2.65
C ARG A 173 11.52 -0.56 -2.25
N ALA A 174 12.45 -0.19 -3.13
CA ALA A 174 13.35 0.94 -2.97
C ALA A 174 12.57 2.26 -2.97
N ALA A 175 11.63 2.45 -3.91
CA ALA A 175 10.75 3.62 -3.94
C ALA A 175 9.92 3.75 -2.65
N ALA A 176 9.27 2.67 -2.23
CA ALA A 176 8.49 2.62 -0.99
C ALA A 176 9.35 2.90 0.26
N LYS A 177 10.59 2.39 0.29
CA LYS A 177 11.52 2.63 1.40
C LYS A 177 11.93 4.10 1.48
N ALA A 178 12.26 4.72 0.34
CA ALA A 178 12.60 6.13 0.26
C ALA A 178 11.41 7.01 0.66
N ALA A 179 10.23 6.74 0.10
CA ALA A 179 8.99 7.45 0.42
C ALA A 179 8.65 7.42 1.92
N LYS A 180 8.81 6.27 2.58
CA LYS A 180 8.60 6.14 4.04
C LYS A 180 9.61 6.95 4.85
N ALA A 181 10.88 6.96 4.43
CA ALA A 181 11.92 7.75 5.10
C ALA A 181 11.63 9.25 4.97
N ASP A 182 11.24 9.70 3.78
CA ASP A 182 10.87 11.09 3.52
C ASP A 182 9.59 11.48 4.29
N ALA A 183 8.57 10.62 4.32
CA ALA A 183 7.35 10.83 5.09
C ALA A 183 7.65 11.04 6.59
N LEU A 184 8.54 10.21 7.16
CA LEU A 184 8.96 10.33 8.56
C LEU A 184 9.70 11.65 8.81
N ALA A 185 10.58 12.06 7.90
CA ALA A 185 11.30 13.32 8.00
C ALA A 185 10.35 14.53 7.95
N VAL A 186 9.34 14.50 7.09
CA VAL A 186 8.30 15.55 7.02
C VAL A 186 7.43 15.57 8.28
N ALA A 187 7.01 14.39 8.77
CA ALA A 187 6.21 14.30 9.99
C ALA A 187 6.97 14.85 11.21
N ALA A 188 8.27 14.53 11.32
CA ALA A 188 9.13 15.08 12.36
C ALA A 188 9.27 16.62 12.25
N ALA A 189 9.44 17.14 11.04
CA ALA A 189 9.50 18.58 10.78
C ALA A 189 8.19 19.29 11.17
N ALA A 190 7.04 18.71 10.81
CA ALA A 190 5.72 19.27 11.11
C ALA A 190 5.43 19.36 12.62
N GLY A 191 5.86 18.38 13.42
CA GLY A 191 5.66 18.37 14.87
C GLY A 191 6.64 19.26 15.65
N GLY A 192 7.86 19.45 15.15
CA GLY A 192 8.93 20.19 15.84
C GLY A 192 9.10 21.66 15.45
N GLY A 193 8.31 22.17 14.48
CA GLY A 193 8.56 23.49 13.89
C GLY A 193 9.87 23.58 13.11
N VAL A 194 10.49 22.43 12.82
CA VAL A 194 11.74 22.34 12.06
C VAL A 194 11.39 22.39 10.57
N ARG A 195 12.26 22.99 9.76
CA ARG A 195 12.08 23.03 8.30
C ARG A 195 12.25 21.62 7.71
N VAL A 196 11.39 21.27 6.74
CA VAL A 196 11.52 20.01 5.98
C VAL A 196 12.90 19.95 5.31
N PRO A 197 13.67 18.85 5.46
CA PRO A 197 15.01 18.74 4.89
C PRO A 197 15.04 18.95 3.38
N GLY A 198 16.08 19.60 2.86
CA GLY A 198 16.26 19.83 1.43
C GLY A 198 16.32 18.55 0.57
N SER A 199 16.78 17.44 1.16
CA SER A 199 16.79 16.13 0.51
C SER A 199 15.38 15.62 0.20
N VAL A 200 14.40 15.86 1.08
CA VAL A 200 13.00 15.48 0.85
C VAL A 200 12.45 16.22 -0.36
N TRP A 201 12.68 17.54 -0.45
CA TRP A 201 12.25 18.32 -1.62
C TRP A 201 12.92 17.84 -2.92
N THR A 202 14.19 17.45 -2.84
CA THR A 202 14.94 16.91 -3.98
C THR A 202 14.34 15.58 -4.44
N HIS A 203 14.07 14.66 -3.51
CA HIS A 203 13.42 13.38 -3.81
C HIS A 203 12.00 13.56 -4.34
N LEU A 204 11.19 14.42 -3.70
CA LEU A 204 9.83 14.67 -4.12
C LEU A 204 9.78 15.24 -5.54
N LYS A 205 10.65 16.20 -5.86
CA LYS A 205 10.75 16.76 -7.21
C LYS A 205 11.17 15.72 -8.25
N ALA A 206 12.13 14.86 -7.90
CA ALA A 206 12.62 13.83 -8.82
C ALA A 206 11.60 12.69 -9.05
N ASN A 207 10.66 12.49 -8.12
CA ASN A 207 9.76 11.33 -8.10
C ASN A 207 8.28 11.72 -8.00
N ALA A 208 7.90 12.95 -8.36
CA ALA A 208 6.50 13.41 -8.29
C ALA A 208 5.57 12.63 -9.22
N GLY A 209 6.10 12.13 -10.34
CA GLY A 209 5.39 11.26 -11.28
C GLY A 209 5.48 9.75 -10.96
N ASP A 210 6.24 9.33 -9.93
CA ASP A 210 6.38 7.91 -9.59
C ASP A 210 5.22 7.47 -8.68
N PRO A 211 4.31 6.58 -9.14
CA PRO A 211 3.17 6.15 -8.36
C PRO A 211 3.55 5.36 -7.11
N ASP A 212 4.62 4.57 -7.17
CA ASP A 212 5.05 3.73 -6.04
C ASP A 212 5.68 4.58 -4.93
N TYR A 213 6.44 5.62 -5.29
CA TYR A 213 6.97 6.60 -4.33
C TYR A 213 5.85 7.47 -3.74
N THR A 214 5.03 8.11 -4.58
CA THR A 214 4.02 9.06 -4.12
C THR A 214 2.91 8.39 -3.31
N GLU A 215 2.43 7.20 -3.69
CA GLU A 215 1.45 6.44 -2.89
C GLU A 215 1.95 6.24 -1.46
N LYS A 216 3.18 5.74 -1.31
CA LYS A 216 3.76 5.44 0.01
C LYS A 216 4.13 6.67 0.81
N LEU A 217 4.48 7.77 0.14
CA LEU A 217 4.75 9.04 0.79
C LEU A 217 3.45 9.57 1.45
N TYR A 218 2.36 9.71 0.69
CA TYR A 218 1.11 10.26 1.23
C TYR A 218 0.37 9.30 2.15
N GLU A 219 0.52 7.98 1.97
CA GLU A 219 0.06 6.99 2.95
C GLU A 219 0.76 7.19 4.30
N GLY A 220 2.09 7.42 4.28
CA GLY A 220 2.88 7.64 5.50
C GLY A 220 2.67 9.01 6.14
N LEU A 221 2.45 10.07 5.34
CA LEU A 221 2.17 11.41 5.84
C LEU A 221 0.78 11.52 6.48
N GLY A 222 -0.22 10.93 5.82
CA GLY A 222 -1.62 11.18 6.13
C GLY A 222 -2.01 12.67 6.01
N PRO A 223 -3.23 13.03 6.43
CA PRO A 223 -3.76 14.39 6.26
C PRO A 223 -2.96 15.47 7.00
N ALA A 224 -2.56 15.21 8.25
CA ALA A 224 -1.91 16.21 9.10
C ALA A 224 -0.50 16.56 8.63
N ALA A 225 0.35 15.55 8.37
CA ALA A 225 1.71 15.83 7.89
C ALA A 225 1.71 16.36 6.44
N THR A 226 0.70 16.03 5.62
CA THR A 226 0.53 16.64 4.29
C THR A 226 0.23 18.14 4.39
N ALA A 227 -0.61 18.56 5.36
CA ALA A 227 -0.82 19.99 5.63
C ALA A 227 0.47 20.67 6.14
N GLY A 228 1.26 19.97 6.96
CA GLY A 228 2.60 20.41 7.38
C GLY A 228 3.56 20.60 6.20
N LEU A 229 3.54 19.67 5.24
CA LEU A 229 4.33 19.77 4.00
C LEU A 229 3.95 21.02 3.20
N LEU A 230 2.65 21.29 3.01
CA LEU A 230 2.19 22.52 2.35
C LEU A 230 2.66 23.79 3.08
N ARG A 231 2.56 23.81 4.42
CA ARG A 231 3.04 24.94 5.21
C ARG A 231 4.54 25.18 5.00
N SER A 232 5.33 24.12 4.96
CA SER A 232 6.78 24.21 4.74
C SER A 232 7.20 24.62 3.32
N ALA A 233 6.26 24.61 2.37
CA ALA A 233 6.50 25.20 1.06
C ALA A 233 6.59 26.74 1.13
N GLU A 234 6.05 27.38 2.19
CA GLU A 234 6.15 28.84 2.43
C GLU A 234 5.68 29.69 1.21
N GLY A 235 4.78 29.16 0.38
CA GLY A 235 4.31 29.83 -0.84
C GLY A 235 5.26 29.74 -2.04
N ASP A 236 6.36 29.01 -1.94
CA ASP A 236 7.26 28.71 -3.05
C ASP A 236 6.51 27.96 -4.16
N ARG A 237 6.29 28.63 -5.29
CA ARG A 237 5.55 28.09 -6.43
C ARG A 237 6.16 26.80 -6.99
N ALA A 238 7.49 26.66 -6.97
CA ALA A 238 8.13 25.45 -7.47
C ALA A 238 7.85 24.26 -6.55
N ARG A 239 7.86 24.48 -5.23
CA ARG A 239 7.49 23.43 -4.26
C ARG A 239 6.01 23.09 -4.32
N LEU A 240 5.14 24.09 -4.47
CA LEU A 240 3.70 23.86 -4.60
C LEU A 240 3.36 23.07 -5.86
N ALA A 241 3.97 23.38 -7.01
CA ALA A 241 3.80 22.62 -8.24
C ALA A 241 4.23 21.16 -8.09
N VAL A 242 5.35 20.92 -7.40
CA VAL A 242 5.82 19.56 -7.09
C VAL A 242 4.83 18.80 -6.21
N ILE A 243 4.25 19.44 -5.19
CA ILE A 243 3.23 18.83 -4.32
C ILE A 243 1.93 18.55 -5.08
N GLU A 244 1.54 19.45 -5.97
CA GLU A 244 0.36 19.34 -6.84
C GLU A 244 0.48 18.13 -7.77
N GLU A 245 1.61 18.01 -8.49
CA GLU A 245 1.91 16.88 -9.35
C GLU A 245 1.92 15.56 -8.56
N SER A 246 2.62 15.51 -7.42
CA SER A 246 2.72 14.29 -6.62
C SER A 246 1.40 13.87 -5.97
N LEU A 247 0.54 14.82 -5.57
CA LEU A 247 -0.82 14.51 -5.11
C LEU A 247 -1.70 13.98 -6.24
N GLY A 248 -1.59 14.58 -7.43
CA GLY A 248 -2.25 14.09 -8.65
C GLY A 248 -1.92 12.62 -8.88
N THR A 249 -0.63 12.30 -9.01
CA THR A 249 -0.13 10.92 -9.16
C THR A 249 -0.62 10.00 -8.05
N ALA A 250 -0.47 10.40 -6.79
CA ALA A 250 -0.88 9.59 -5.64
C ALA A 250 -2.39 9.34 -5.63
N SER A 251 -3.24 10.26 -6.09
CA SER A 251 -4.70 10.11 -6.05
C SER A 251 -5.24 8.95 -6.91
N HIS A 252 -4.45 8.48 -7.88
CA HIS A 252 -4.78 7.30 -8.68
C HIS A 252 -4.53 5.98 -7.92
N HIS A 253 -3.72 6.03 -6.86
CA HIS A 253 -3.19 4.88 -6.14
C HIS A 253 -3.66 4.83 -4.69
N LEU A 254 -3.69 5.96 -4.01
CA LEU A 254 -4.17 6.14 -2.66
C LEU A 254 -5.65 6.52 -2.67
N THR A 255 -6.43 5.91 -1.78
CA THR A 255 -7.84 6.30 -1.59
C THR A 255 -7.91 7.62 -0.84
N MET A 256 -7.92 8.74 -1.57
CA MET A 256 -8.21 10.08 -1.04
C MET A 256 -9.71 10.35 -1.07
N ASP A 257 -10.45 9.70 -0.17
CA ASP A 257 -11.90 9.86 -0.05
C ASP A 257 -12.30 11.18 0.65
N THR A 258 -13.61 11.43 0.75
CA THR A 258 -14.17 12.63 1.40
C THR A 258 -13.70 12.77 2.86
N ARG A 259 -13.47 11.66 3.58
CA ARG A 259 -13.00 11.70 4.96
C ARG A 259 -11.54 12.16 5.02
N TRP A 260 -10.68 11.59 4.19
CA TRP A 260 -9.27 11.96 4.11
C TRP A 260 -9.11 13.43 3.70
N LEU A 261 -9.81 13.85 2.64
CA LEU A 261 -9.77 15.22 2.13
C LEU A 261 -10.33 16.25 3.13
N ARG A 262 -11.43 15.93 3.83
CA ARG A 262 -11.96 16.79 4.90
C ARG A 262 -10.97 16.94 6.06
N ALA A 263 -10.35 15.84 6.48
CA ALA A 263 -9.31 15.88 7.50
C ALA A 263 -8.13 16.74 7.07
N PHE A 264 -7.69 16.60 5.81
CA PHE A 264 -6.58 17.37 5.26
C PHE A 264 -6.87 18.87 5.23
N LEU A 265 -8.06 19.28 4.77
CA LEU A 265 -8.47 20.68 4.76
C LEU A 265 -8.62 21.26 6.18
N ALA A 266 -9.08 20.46 7.15
CA ALA A 266 -9.16 20.88 8.55
C ALA A 266 -7.76 21.12 9.13
N GLU A 267 -6.80 20.23 8.85
CA GLU A 267 -5.40 20.39 9.26
C GLU A 267 -4.72 21.57 8.56
N ALA A 268 -4.97 21.77 7.26
CA ALA A 268 -4.50 22.95 6.54
C ALA A 268 -5.08 24.24 7.13
N GLY A 269 -6.33 24.21 7.60
CA GLY A 269 -6.95 25.29 8.37
C GLY A 269 -6.21 25.59 9.67
N ARG A 270 -5.94 24.55 10.48
CA ARG A 270 -5.14 24.69 11.70
C ARG A 270 -3.73 25.22 11.44
N ALA A 271 -3.13 24.84 10.32
CA ALA A 271 -1.80 25.26 9.90
C ALA A 271 -1.78 26.65 9.22
N GLY A 272 -2.94 27.29 9.01
CA GLY A 272 -3.05 28.60 8.36
C GLY A 272 -2.82 28.60 6.85
N VAL A 273 -2.85 27.43 6.20
CA VAL A 273 -2.57 27.24 4.75
C VAL A 273 -3.75 26.68 3.97
N ARG A 274 -4.97 26.81 4.49
CA ARG A 274 -6.19 26.32 3.83
C ARG A 274 -6.40 26.86 2.41
N PRO A 275 -6.21 28.15 2.10
CA PRO A 275 -6.36 28.65 0.73
C PRO A 275 -5.39 27.97 -0.24
N VAL A 276 -4.14 27.77 0.18
CA VAL A 276 -3.11 27.07 -0.60
C VAL A 276 -3.48 25.60 -0.79
N ALA A 277 -4.00 24.94 0.24
CA ALA A 277 -4.46 23.56 0.13
C ALA A 277 -5.61 23.40 -0.87
N VAL A 278 -6.58 24.32 -0.88
CA VAL A 278 -7.67 24.32 -1.88
C VAL A 278 -7.12 24.53 -3.29
N GLN A 279 -6.19 25.48 -3.45
CA GLN A 279 -5.54 25.71 -4.75
C GLN A 279 -4.82 24.45 -5.25
N VAL A 280 -4.02 23.79 -4.41
CA VAL A 280 -3.28 22.58 -4.78
C VAL A 280 -4.24 21.42 -5.12
N LEU A 281 -5.31 21.21 -4.35
CA LEU A 281 -6.29 20.16 -4.62
C LEU A 281 -7.06 20.39 -5.93
N THR A 282 -7.28 21.65 -6.32
CA THR A 282 -8.03 22.00 -7.53
C THR A 282 -7.14 22.12 -8.77
N GLY A 283 -5.84 22.38 -8.61
CA GLY A 283 -4.86 22.37 -9.70
C GLY A 283 -4.40 20.97 -10.10
N ALA A 284 -4.26 20.06 -9.12
CA ALA A 284 -3.76 18.71 -9.37
C ALA A 284 -4.67 17.90 -10.30
N ASP A 285 -4.07 17.13 -11.20
CA ASP A 285 -4.78 16.14 -12.03
C ASP A 285 -5.21 14.94 -11.18
N MET A 286 -6.32 15.13 -10.47
CA MET A 286 -6.85 14.17 -9.52
C MET A 286 -7.63 13.06 -10.25
N SER A 287 -7.51 11.85 -9.71
CA SER A 287 -8.33 10.72 -10.15
C SER A 287 -9.82 11.06 -10.11
N ARG A 288 -10.62 10.45 -10.99
CA ARG A 288 -12.07 10.71 -11.06
C ARG A 288 -12.75 10.56 -9.70
N ARG A 289 -12.39 9.52 -8.94
CA ARG A 289 -12.94 9.25 -7.60
C ARG A 289 -12.61 10.40 -6.63
N THR A 290 -11.37 10.87 -6.65
CA THR A 290 -10.93 11.97 -5.77
C THR A 290 -11.61 13.28 -6.15
N ARG A 291 -11.81 13.55 -7.46
CA ARG A 291 -12.59 14.71 -7.92
C ARG A 291 -14.06 14.66 -7.48
N GLU A 292 -14.69 13.49 -7.57
CA GLU A 292 -16.06 13.30 -7.06
C GLU A 292 -16.12 13.54 -5.54
N ALA A 293 -15.13 13.04 -4.79
CA ALA A 293 -15.02 13.29 -3.36
C ALA A 293 -14.78 14.77 -3.00
N LEU A 294 -13.98 15.48 -3.80
CA LEU A 294 -13.77 16.93 -3.69
C LEU A 294 -15.05 17.71 -3.97
N GLY A 295 -15.84 17.31 -4.98
CA GLY A 295 -17.13 17.94 -5.27
C GLY A 295 -18.16 17.81 -4.14
N GLY A 296 -18.02 16.78 -3.31
CA GLY A 296 -18.82 16.62 -2.08
C GLY A 296 -18.32 17.44 -0.89
N LEU A 297 -17.15 18.09 -1.00
CA LEU A 297 -16.67 19.05 -0.02
C LEU A 297 -17.08 20.44 -0.48
N ASP A 298 -17.89 21.13 0.30
CA ASP A 298 -18.27 22.51 -0.01
C ASP A 298 -17.06 23.44 0.19
N LEU A 299 -16.20 23.52 -0.83
CA LEU A 299 -14.95 24.30 -0.82
C LEU A 299 -15.22 25.81 -0.91
N GLY A 300 -16.43 26.21 -1.33
CA GLY A 300 -16.80 27.60 -1.64
C GLY A 300 -17.41 28.38 -0.47
N SER A 301 -17.90 27.73 0.59
CA SER A 301 -18.61 28.41 1.68
C SER A 301 -17.72 28.86 2.85
N ALA A 302 -16.40 28.75 2.72
CA ALA A 302 -15.47 29.39 3.65
C ALA A 302 -15.38 30.91 3.38
N SER A 303 -16.48 31.63 3.61
CA SER A 303 -16.45 33.09 3.70
C SER A 303 -15.39 33.50 4.73
N PRO A 304 -14.53 34.50 4.43
CA PRO A 304 -13.44 34.95 5.30
C PRO A 304 -13.90 35.64 6.60
N HIS A 305 -15.13 35.41 7.05
CA HIS A 305 -15.82 36.28 8.00
C HIS A 305 -15.56 35.99 9.49
N ALA A 306 -14.71 35.01 9.85
CA ALA A 306 -14.54 34.57 11.23
C ALA A 306 -13.20 34.97 11.90
N ALA A 307 -12.33 35.73 11.23
CA ALA A 307 -11.03 36.15 11.79
C ALA A 307 -11.01 37.56 12.40
N GLU A 308 -12.10 38.34 12.32
CA GLU A 308 -12.17 39.72 12.87
C GLU A 308 -12.94 39.86 14.20
N ALA A 309 -13.41 38.78 14.82
CA ALA A 309 -14.21 38.87 16.07
C ALA A 309 -13.40 38.78 17.37
N GLY A 310 -12.13 39.22 17.37
CA GLY A 310 -11.22 39.04 18.52
C GLY A 310 -10.35 40.24 18.88
N THR A 311 -10.58 41.42 18.31
CA THR A 311 -9.77 42.60 18.66
C THR A 311 -10.67 43.84 18.75
N GLY A 312 -11.20 44.08 19.95
CA GLY A 312 -11.61 45.43 20.35
C GLY A 312 -12.98 45.55 20.98
N ALA A 313 -13.05 45.43 22.32
CA ALA A 313 -13.79 46.30 23.24
C ALA A 313 -13.84 45.62 24.62
N GLY A 314 -13.15 46.07 25.66
CA GLY A 314 -12.26 47.21 25.79
C GLY A 314 -11.63 47.19 27.17
N ASP A 315 -10.41 47.70 27.27
CA ASP A 315 -10.02 48.42 28.46
C ASP A 315 -9.07 49.54 28.04
N ARG A 316 -9.48 50.75 28.36
CA ARG A 316 -8.74 51.98 28.10
C ARG A 316 -7.70 52.12 29.22
N PRO A 317 -6.45 52.44 28.89
CA PRO A 317 -5.77 53.44 29.68
C PRO A 317 -5.30 54.59 28.79
N HIS A 318 -5.78 55.78 29.17
CA HIS A 318 -5.08 57.05 29.15
C HIS A 318 -4.11 57.33 27.98
N GLN A 319 -4.59 58.16 27.06
CA GLN A 319 -3.75 59.04 26.27
C GLN A 319 -2.81 59.83 27.20
N VAL A 320 -1.51 59.73 26.94
CA VAL A 320 -0.49 60.67 27.42
C VAL A 320 0.00 61.44 26.19
N PRO A 321 0.24 62.76 26.28
CA PRO A 321 0.33 63.62 25.11
C PRO A 321 1.72 63.57 24.46
N LEU A 322 1.71 63.57 23.13
CA LEU A 322 2.52 64.41 22.24
C LEU A 322 3.72 65.11 22.91
N LEU A 323 4.92 64.53 22.78
CA LEU A 323 6.17 65.25 22.96
C LEU A 323 6.90 65.37 21.62
N LYS A 324 7.25 66.62 21.33
CA LYS A 324 7.93 67.18 20.17
C LYS A 324 9.30 66.57 19.89
N ASP A 325 9.62 66.61 18.59
CA ASP A 325 10.92 66.92 17.98
C ASP A 325 12.22 66.49 18.67
N ASP A 326 13.02 65.69 17.96
CA ASP A 326 14.47 65.93 17.89
C ASP A 326 15.03 65.45 16.54
N PRO A 327 15.48 66.38 15.66
CA PRO A 327 16.29 66.07 14.51
C PRO A 327 17.75 66.40 14.82
N GLN A 328 18.61 65.40 15.02
CA GLN A 328 20.04 65.45 14.66
C GLN A 328 20.78 64.22 15.21
N SER A 329 21.36 63.42 14.32
CA SER A 329 22.79 63.05 14.34
C SER A 329 23.12 62.02 13.25
N ARG A 330 23.58 62.51 12.10
CA ARG A 330 24.75 61.94 11.39
C ARG A 330 25.99 62.17 12.28
N PRO A 331 27.12 61.44 12.20
CA PRO A 331 27.79 60.92 10.99
C PRO A 331 28.32 59.46 11.23
N ALA A 332 29.21 58.80 10.48
CA ALA A 332 30.25 59.18 9.54
C ALA A 332 30.62 57.98 8.65
N ALA A 333 31.19 58.30 7.49
CA ALA A 333 31.88 57.38 6.60
C ALA A 333 33.09 56.73 7.28
N SER A 334 33.40 55.49 6.90
CA SER A 334 34.76 54.94 6.94
C SER A 334 34.95 53.92 5.83
N ALA A 335 36.17 53.99 5.28
CA ALA A 335 36.64 53.56 3.97
C ALA A 335 36.91 52.04 3.83
N PRO A 336 37.24 51.55 2.62
CA PRO A 336 37.65 50.17 2.40
C PRO A 336 39.17 49.97 2.58
N THR A 337 39.57 48.78 3.03
CA THR A 337 40.96 48.31 3.01
C THR A 337 41.01 46.80 2.80
N GLY A 338 41.81 46.35 1.83
CA GLY A 338 42.23 44.95 1.66
C GLY A 338 41.94 44.38 0.28
#